data_AF-A0A941IWI3-F1
#
_entry.id   AF-A0A941IWI3-F1
#
_cell.length_a   1.000
_cell.length_b   1.000
_cell.length_c   1.000
_cell.angle_alpha   90.00
_cell.angle_beta   90.00
_cell.angle_gamma   90.00
#
_symmetry.space_group_name_H-M   'P 1'
#
loop_
_entity.id
_entity.type
_entity.pdbx_description
1 polymer ?
#
loop_
_entity_poly.entity_id
_entity_poly.type
_entity_poly.pdbx_seq_one_letter_code
_entity_poly.pdbx_strand_id
1 'polypeptide(L)'
;MPPSSQRPHSHSPHQPAQPARHPAAPDLPARIEAHLCPTCAAPPSSACRTANGNTAFRYHTARLLLVPELTDPEVLVPADRAPGGPWQSPHTDERFGYASGPSAEAARTQHDVLRANGCARIFTDQTPLLAAARPERDRALSAASTASAEAAGSVTLTVVTLSDLARNATELAEVATALATSGVRLEILDGPLAGLHDPHSRPTTTTLFSVLGAARMLDLAYARERNAAGRRAAEAEGRRSGRPRVIDDALLAQAIGLRDEGVPVPQIAQRLVIASGKHAGEHPSLASVYRALAAYDGTTEPKRVTV
;
A
#
# COMPACT_ATOMS: atom_id res chain seq x y z
N MET A 1 -11.11 79.21 -12.98
CA MET A 1 -10.43 78.67 -11.79
C MET A 1 -11.34 77.62 -11.17
N PRO A 2 -10.85 76.40 -10.92
CA PRO A 2 -11.68 75.23 -10.61
C PRO A 2 -12.11 75.24 -9.13
N PRO A 3 -13.27 74.64 -8.78
CA PRO A 3 -13.60 74.39 -7.38
C PRO A 3 -12.85 73.16 -6.84
N SER A 4 -12.33 73.32 -5.62
CA SER A 4 -11.52 72.37 -4.86
C SER A 4 -12.17 71.00 -4.70
N SER A 5 -11.37 69.98 -4.99
CA SER A 5 -11.60 68.58 -4.66
C SER A 5 -11.52 68.37 -3.15
N GLN A 6 -12.62 67.98 -2.50
CA GLN A 6 -12.61 67.33 -1.20
C GLN A 6 -13.00 65.87 -1.40
N ARG A 7 -12.08 64.96 -1.08
CA ARG A 7 -12.32 63.51 -1.04
C ARG A 7 -13.03 63.16 0.28
N PRO A 8 -14.05 62.30 0.29
CA PRO A 8 -14.55 61.73 1.54
C PRO A 8 -13.56 60.68 2.07
N HIS A 9 -13.36 60.70 3.39
CA HIS A 9 -12.52 59.78 4.15
C HIS A 9 -13.00 58.32 3.99
N SER A 10 -12.06 57.41 3.72
CA SER A 10 -12.28 55.97 3.70
C SER A 10 -12.53 55.45 5.13
N HIS A 11 -13.76 55.03 5.43
CA HIS A 11 -14.04 54.22 6.60
C HIS A 11 -13.41 52.82 6.42
N SER A 12 -12.39 52.51 7.22
CA SER A 12 -11.94 51.13 7.43
C SER A 12 -13.03 50.37 8.21
N PRO A 13 -13.47 49.18 7.75
CA PRO A 13 -14.37 48.36 8.54
C PRO A 13 -13.60 47.79 9.75
N HIS A 14 -14.15 48.07 10.93
CA HIS A 14 -13.75 47.53 12.22
C HIS A 14 -13.71 45.99 12.14
N GLN A 15 -12.52 45.40 12.30
CA GLN A 15 -12.35 43.97 12.48
C GLN A 15 -12.85 43.62 13.89
N PRO A 16 -13.83 42.71 14.08
CA PRO A 16 -14.25 42.33 15.42
C PRO A 16 -13.16 41.50 16.10
N ALA A 17 -12.86 41.87 17.35
CA ALA A 17 -11.90 41.19 18.21
C ALA A 17 -12.31 39.72 18.44
N GLN A 18 -11.36 38.80 18.28
CA GLN A 18 -11.55 37.39 18.61
C GLN A 18 -11.69 37.24 20.14
N PRO A 19 -12.74 36.57 20.65
CA PRO A 19 -12.88 36.37 22.09
C PRO A 19 -11.86 35.35 22.61
N ALA A 20 -11.36 35.64 23.81
CA ALA A 20 -10.33 34.89 24.52
C ALA A 20 -10.72 33.43 24.79
N ARG A 21 -9.73 32.52 24.69
CA ARG A 21 -9.89 31.09 25.00
C ARG A 21 -10.04 30.88 26.51
N HIS A 22 -11.20 30.37 26.93
CA HIS A 22 -11.44 29.75 28.24
C HIS A 22 -11.06 28.25 28.24
N PRO A 23 -10.75 27.64 29.40
CA PRO A 23 -10.34 26.23 29.50
C PRO A 23 -11.50 25.27 29.19
N ALA A 24 -11.14 24.09 28.65
CA ALA A 24 -11.97 23.14 27.92
C ALA A 24 -13.20 22.58 28.67
N ALA A 25 -14.38 22.80 28.10
CA ALA A 25 -15.58 21.98 28.29
C ALA A 25 -15.58 20.81 27.28
N PRO A 26 -16.20 19.65 27.59
CA PRO A 26 -16.22 18.49 26.69
C PRO A 26 -16.93 18.80 25.37
N ASP A 27 -16.46 18.17 24.29
CA ASP A 27 -16.95 18.31 22.91
C ASP A 27 -18.48 18.11 22.81
N LEU A 28 -19.22 19.22 22.81
CA LEU A 28 -20.68 19.29 22.80
C LEU A 28 -21.30 18.54 21.59
N PRO A 29 -20.80 18.72 20.35
CA PRO A 29 -21.14 17.89 19.20
C PRO A 29 -21.05 16.38 19.43
N ALA A 30 -19.93 15.89 19.98
CA ALA A 30 -19.74 14.45 20.22
C ALA A 30 -20.81 13.87 21.16
N ARG A 31 -21.24 14.65 22.15
CA ARG A 31 -22.30 14.26 23.10
C ARG A 31 -23.68 14.22 22.44
N ILE A 32 -23.99 15.19 21.60
CA ILE A 32 -25.24 15.22 20.81
C ILE A 32 -25.26 14.04 19.82
N GLU A 33 -24.11 13.77 19.21
CA GLU A 33 -23.93 12.71 18.23
C GLU A 33 -23.89 11.31 18.86
N ALA A 34 -23.76 11.16 20.19
CA ALA A 34 -23.76 9.86 20.86
C ALA A 34 -25.10 9.09 20.73
N HIS A 35 -26.19 9.80 20.45
CA HIS A 35 -27.53 9.22 20.34
C HIS A 35 -28.02 9.20 18.89
N LEU A 36 -28.88 8.23 18.54
CA LEU A 36 -29.59 8.24 17.26
C LEU A 36 -30.58 9.40 17.19
N CYS A 37 -30.63 10.12 16.06
CA CYS A 37 -31.58 11.21 15.87
C CYS A 37 -33.00 10.65 15.61
N PRO A 38 -34.01 10.97 16.44
CA PRO A 38 -35.37 10.47 16.23
C PRO A 38 -36.04 11.01 14.97
N THR A 39 -35.65 12.20 14.52
CA THR A 39 -36.28 12.88 13.37
C THR A 39 -35.78 12.38 12.03
N CYS A 40 -34.45 12.29 11.86
CA CYS A 40 -33.86 11.91 10.57
C CYS A 40 -33.22 10.53 10.58
N ALA A 41 -33.27 9.80 11.71
CA ALA A 41 -32.61 8.51 11.91
C ALA A 41 -31.08 8.55 11.64
N ALA A 42 -30.44 9.70 11.84
CA ALA A 42 -28.97 9.77 11.81
C ALA A 42 -28.41 8.90 12.95
N PRO A 43 -27.53 7.93 12.65
CA PRO A 43 -27.02 7.02 13.66
C PRO A 43 -26.09 7.77 14.64
N PRO A 44 -25.69 7.13 15.75
CA PRO A 44 -24.64 7.66 16.61
C PRO A 44 -23.38 8.02 15.82
N SER A 45 -22.61 9.00 16.28
CA SER A 45 -21.42 9.58 15.62
C SER A 45 -21.66 10.31 14.28
N SER A 46 -22.91 10.63 13.93
CA SER A 46 -23.26 11.30 12.67
C SER A 46 -24.08 12.57 12.90
N ALA A 47 -23.82 13.63 12.14
CA ALA A 47 -24.62 14.84 12.15
C ALA A 47 -26.04 14.61 11.60
N CYS A 48 -26.97 15.52 11.92
CA CYS A 48 -28.34 15.45 11.41
C CYS A 48 -28.39 15.67 9.88
N ARG A 49 -29.45 15.19 9.23
CA ARG A 49 -29.64 15.27 7.78
C ARG A 49 -30.84 16.12 7.38
N THR A 50 -30.72 16.83 6.27
CA THR A 50 -31.87 17.46 5.60
C THR A 50 -32.67 16.42 4.81
N ALA A 51 -33.88 16.78 4.37
CA ALA A 51 -34.71 15.92 3.53
C ALA A 51 -34.03 15.52 2.20
N ASN A 52 -33.12 16.35 1.70
CA ASN A 52 -32.37 16.13 0.46
C ASN A 52 -31.13 15.23 0.67
N GLY A 53 -30.91 14.71 1.89
CA GLY A 53 -29.77 13.86 2.19
C GLY A 53 -28.45 14.63 2.31
N ASN A 54 -28.47 15.92 2.60
CA ASN A 54 -27.24 16.67 2.93
C ASN A 54 -27.07 16.75 4.46
N THR A 55 -25.82 16.92 4.93
CA THR A 55 -25.57 17.22 6.33
C THR A 55 -26.26 18.54 6.71
N ALA A 56 -27.09 18.53 7.75
CA ALA A 56 -27.81 19.70 8.22
C ALA A 56 -26.83 20.70 8.86
N PHE A 57 -27.13 21.99 8.76
CA PHE A 57 -26.37 23.03 9.45
C PHE A 57 -26.61 23.05 10.97
N ARG A 58 -27.70 22.45 11.41
CA ARG A 58 -28.16 22.41 12.81
C ARG A 58 -28.62 21.01 13.16
N TYR A 59 -28.44 20.61 14.41
CA TYR A 59 -29.04 19.36 14.89
C TYR A 59 -30.56 19.53 15.01
N HIS A 60 -31.30 18.42 14.85
CA HIS A 60 -32.73 18.42 15.10
C HIS A 60 -32.99 18.57 16.59
N THR A 61 -33.95 19.43 16.96
CA THR A 61 -34.32 19.68 18.37
C THR A 61 -34.59 18.39 19.13
N ALA A 62 -35.25 17.42 18.50
CA ALA A 62 -35.52 16.11 19.11
C ALA A 62 -34.26 15.33 19.52
N ARG A 63 -33.13 15.53 18.84
CA ARG A 63 -31.85 14.91 19.21
C ARG A 63 -31.17 15.65 20.36
N LEU A 64 -31.29 16.98 20.39
CA LEU A 64 -30.74 17.81 21.46
C LEU A 64 -31.37 17.50 22.82
N LEU A 65 -32.69 17.21 22.82
CA LEU A 65 -33.43 16.79 24.02
C LEU A 65 -32.92 15.47 24.63
N LEU A 66 -32.11 14.68 23.92
CA LEU A 66 -31.49 13.46 24.45
C LEU A 66 -30.26 13.73 25.31
N VAL A 67 -29.77 14.98 25.35
CA VAL A 67 -28.61 15.39 26.16
C VAL A 67 -29.12 16.25 27.32
N PRO A 68 -29.30 15.69 28.54
CA PRO A 68 -29.99 16.38 29.64
C PRO A 68 -29.31 17.67 30.12
N GLU A 69 -28.00 17.78 29.89
CA GLU A 69 -27.19 18.94 30.29
C GLU A 69 -27.25 20.10 29.29
N LEU A 70 -27.91 19.91 28.15
CA LEU A 70 -27.98 20.88 27.07
C LEU A 70 -29.19 21.81 27.26
N THR A 71 -28.95 22.99 27.80
CA THR A 71 -30.00 23.99 28.07
C THR A 71 -30.32 24.91 26.89
N ASP A 72 -29.49 24.89 25.83
CA ASP A 72 -29.64 25.73 24.64
C ASP A 72 -29.98 24.88 23.40
N PRO A 73 -31.13 25.09 22.73
CA PRO A 73 -31.54 24.32 21.55
C PRO A 73 -30.82 24.72 20.26
N GLU A 74 -29.93 25.72 20.28
CA GLU A 74 -29.37 26.31 19.06
C GLU A 74 -27.92 25.87 18.75
N VAL A 75 -27.63 24.57 18.79
CA VAL A 75 -26.27 24.05 18.48
C VAL A 75 -26.08 23.85 16.97
N LEU A 76 -25.04 24.50 16.43
CA LEU A 76 -24.61 24.33 15.04
C LEU A 76 -23.82 23.03 14.87
N VAL A 77 -23.98 22.41 13.70
CA VAL A 77 -23.14 21.30 13.29
C VAL A 77 -21.73 21.83 12.99
N PRO A 78 -20.67 21.23 13.57
CA PRO A 78 -19.30 21.68 13.33
C PRO A 78 -18.88 21.61 11.87
N ALA A 79 -17.96 22.49 11.48
CA ALA A 79 -17.48 22.59 10.10
C ALA A 79 -16.79 21.31 9.58
N ASP A 80 -16.22 20.48 10.46
CA ASP A 80 -15.57 19.21 10.11
C ASP A 80 -16.58 18.13 9.67
N ARG A 81 -17.87 18.27 9.98
CA ARG A 81 -18.98 17.44 9.49
C ARG A 81 -19.50 17.86 8.11
N ALA A 82 -18.89 18.89 7.49
CA ALA A 82 -19.25 19.42 6.18
C ALA A 82 -20.76 19.75 6.03
N PRO A 83 -21.32 20.63 6.88
CA PRO A 83 -22.72 21.03 6.78
C PRO A 83 -23.05 21.60 5.38
N GLY A 84 -24.19 21.20 4.82
CA GLY A 84 -24.61 21.53 3.46
C GLY A 84 -24.08 20.59 2.37
N GLY A 85 -23.06 19.78 2.65
CA GLY A 85 -22.55 18.77 1.72
C GLY A 85 -23.42 17.51 1.63
N PRO A 86 -23.28 16.71 0.57
CA PRO A 86 -23.96 15.42 0.45
C PRO A 86 -23.59 14.53 1.64
N TRP A 87 -24.60 13.96 2.30
CA TRP A 87 -24.38 13.05 3.42
C TRP A 87 -23.76 11.76 2.89
N GLN A 88 -22.60 11.44 3.44
CA GLN A 88 -21.97 10.14 3.29
C GLN A 88 -22.38 9.32 4.51
N SER A 89 -22.86 8.09 4.28
CA SER A 89 -23.24 7.24 5.40
C SER A 89 -22.06 7.07 6.34
N PRO A 90 -22.26 7.13 7.66
CA PRO A 90 -21.31 6.59 8.60
C PRO A 90 -20.99 5.19 8.13
N HIS A 91 -19.72 5.00 7.82
CA HIS A 91 -19.15 3.70 7.57
C HIS A 91 -19.79 2.71 8.57
N THR A 92 -20.43 1.59 8.18
CA THR A 92 -20.35 0.44 9.08
C THR A 92 -18.87 0.09 9.08
N ASP A 93 -18.16 0.68 10.04
CA ASP A 93 -16.72 0.55 10.18
C ASP A 93 -16.45 -0.88 10.61
N GLU A 94 -16.29 -1.76 9.64
CA GLU A 94 -15.89 -3.13 9.91
C GLU A 94 -14.43 -3.09 10.37
N ARG A 95 -14.24 -3.37 11.65
CA ARG A 95 -12.94 -3.33 12.33
C ARG A 95 -12.37 -4.75 12.43
N PHE A 96 -11.27 -4.94 11.74
CA PHE A 96 -10.42 -6.11 11.84
C PHE A 96 -9.28 -5.82 12.81
N GLY A 97 -8.92 -6.77 13.65
CA GLY A 97 -7.76 -6.68 14.53
C GLY A 97 -6.64 -7.59 14.07
N TYR A 98 -5.40 -7.17 14.26
CA TYR A 98 -4.24 -8.05 14.12
C TYR A 98 -3.33 -7.93 15.35
N ALA A 99 -3.03 -9.08 15.96
CA ALA A 99 -2.16 -9.21 17.12
C ALA A 99 -0.97 -10.11 16.78
N SER A 100 0.21 -9.78 17.34
CA SER A 100 1.42 -10.59 17.23
C SER A 100 2.15 -10.60 18.56
N GLY A 101 2.49 -11.80 19.06
CA GLY A 101 3.20 -11.93 20.32
C GLY A 101 4.25 -13.03 20.28
N PRO A 102 5.42 -12.82 20.94
CA PRO A 102 6.43 -13.88 21.07
C PRO A 102 5.98 -15.01 22.01
N SER A 103 4.94 -14.78 22.81
CA SER A 103 4.31 -15.76 23.69
C SER A 103 2.78 -15.72 23.58
N ALA A 104 2.13 -16.79 24.03
CA ALA A 104 0.66 -16.88 24.07
C ALA A 104 0.02 -15.79 24.93
N GLU A 105 0.67 -15.43 26.03
CA GLU A 105 0.19 -14.43 26.97
C GLU A 105 0.27 -13.03 26.38
N ALA A 106 1.41 -12.68 25.77
CA ALA A 106 1.58 -11.40 25.09
C ALA A 106 0.57 -11.21 23.93
N ALA A 107 0.37 -12.27 23.13
CA ALA A 107 -0.61 -12.25 22.05
C ALA A 107 -2.05 -12.10 22.59
N ARG A 108 -2.37 -12.72 23.72
CA ARG A 108 -3.68 -12.62 24.37
C ARG A 108 -3.95 -11.22 24.91
N THR A 109 -2.98 -10.58 25.56
CA THR A 109 -3.11 -9.19 26.02
C THR A 109 -3.43 -8.24 24.87
N GLN A 110 -2.75 -8.37 23.73
CA GLN A 110 -3.06 -7.57 22.54
C GLN A 110 -4.45 -7.86 21.98
N HIS A 111 -4.83 -9.14 21.91
CA HIS A 111 -6.15 -9.54 21.46
C HIS A 111 -7.27 -8.92 22.32
N ASP A 112 -7.09 -8.88 23.64
CA ASP A 112 -8.07 -8.27 24.55
C ASP A 112 -8.17 -6.75 24.36
N VAL A 113 -7.04 -6.07 24.13
CA VAL A 113 -7.02 -4.64 23.76
C VAL A 113 -7.76 -4.40 22.44
N LEU A 114 -7.53 -5.22 21.42
CA LEU A 114 -8.21 -5.09 20.13
C LEU A 114 -9.73 -5.32 20.24
N ARG A 115 -10.15 -6.31 21.04
CA ARG A 115 -11.58 -6.52 21.35
C ARG A 115 -12.20 -5.31 22.03
N ALA A 116 -11.51 -4.72 23.01
CA ALA A 116 -12.00 -3.53 23.70
C ALA A 116 -12.16 -2.32 22.76
N ASN A 117 -11.42 -2.29 21.64
CA ASN A 117 -11.49 -1.26 20.60
C ASN A 117 -12.46 -1.63 19.44
N GLY A 118 -13.36 -2.58 19.66
CA GLY A 118 -14.45 -2.89 18.72
C GLY A 118 -14.04 -3.75 17.52
N CYS A 119 -12.87 -4.41 17.56
CA CYS A 119 -12.49 -5.36 16.52
C CYS A 119 -13.32 -6.64 16.61
N ALA A 120 -14.17 -6.91 15.63
CA ALA A 120 -15.02 -8.09 15.60
C ALA A 120 -14.26 -9.35 15.16
N ARG A 121 -13.33 -9.19 14.21
CA ARG A 121 -12.53 -10.28 13.64
C ARG A 121 -11.05 -10.02 13.91
N ILE A 122 -10.44 -10.84 14.76
CA ILE A 122 -9.04 -10.65 15.18
C ILE A 122 -8.21 -11.84 14.72
N PHE A 123 -7.13 -11.54 14.02
CA PHE A 123 -6.12 -12.49 13.56
C PHE A 123 -4.92 -12.41 14.49
N THR A 124 -4.41 -13.56 14.94
CA THR A 124 -3.35 -13.60 15.96
C THR A 124 -2.22 -14.50 15.53
N ASP A 125 -1.05 -13.94 15.31
CA ASP A 125 0.17 -14.70 15.09
C ASP A 125 0.91 -14.92 16.42
N GLN A 126 1.09 -16.18 16.79
CA GLN A 126 2.02 -16.58 17.85
C GLN A 126 3.35 -16.94 17.23
N THR A 127 4.15 -15.94 16.89
CA THR A 127 5.47 -16.17 16.27
C THR A 127 6.59 -15.57 17.11
N PRO A 128 7.69 -16.31 17.33
CA PRO A 128 8.90 -15.72 17.88
C PRO A 128 9.41 -14.63 16.92
N LEU A 129 10.05 -13.59 17.47
CA LEU A 129 10.51 -12.38 16.76
C LEU A 129 11.28 -12.64 15.44
N LEU A 130 11.91 -13.81 15.31
CA LEU A 130 12.75 -14.20 14.17
C LEU A 130 12.04 -15.09 13.12
N ALA A 131 10.78 -15.48 13.34
CA ALA A 131 10.06 -16.32 12.38
C ALA A 131 9.77 -15.56 11.08
N ALA A 132 10.13 -16.13 9.94
CA ALA A 132 10.01 -15.47 8.65
C ALA A 132 8.55 -15.24 8.21
N ALA A 133 7.64 -16.15 8.57
CA ALA A 133 6.27 -16.17 8.11
C ALA A 133 5.28 -15.64 9.18
N ARG A 134 4.34 -14.80 8.76
CA ARG A 134 3.20 -14.29 9.53
C ARG A 134 1.90 -14.63 8.80
N PRO A 135 1.49 -15.91 8.80
CA PRO A 135 0.36 -16.36 7.99
C PRO A 135 -0.96 -15.70 8.42
N GLU A 136 -1.15 -15.39 9.70
CA GLU A 136 -2.39 -14.73 10.15
C GLU A 136 -2.43 -13.26 9.77
N ARG A 137 -1.28 -12.56 9.68
CA ARG A 137 -1.23 -11.21 9.10
C ARG A 137 -1.70 -11.21 7.65
N ASP A 138 -1.18 -12.12 6.84
CA ASP A 138 -1.49 -12.15 5.41
C ASP A 138 -2.97 -12.51 5.19
N ARG A 139 -3.55 -13.35 6.07
CA ARG A 139 -5.00 -13.58 6.13
C ARG A 139 -5.79 -12.36 6.57
N ALA A 140 -5.30 -11.59 7.54
CA ALA A 140 -5.93 -10.34 7.97
C ALA A 140 -6.01 -9.32 6.83
N LEU A 141 -4.90 -9.15 6.09
CA LEU A 141 -4.84 -8.26 4.92
C LEU A 141 -5.79 -8.72 3.82
N SER A 142 -5.80 -10.02 3.52
CA SER A 142 -6.69 -10.59 2.51
C SER A 142 -8.16 -10.42 2.90
N ALA A 143 -8.52 -10.74 4.14
CA ALA A 143 -9.88 -10.61 4.65
C ALA A 143 -10.36 -9.15 4.64
N ALA A 144 -9.50 -8.21 5.07
CA ALA A 144 -9.82 -6.79 5.05
C ALA A 144 -9.97 -6.26 3.61
N SER A 145 -9.13 -6.72 2.67
CA SER A 145 -9.25 -6.35 1.26
C SER A 145 -10.53 -6.88 0.63
N THR A 146 -10.92 -8.13 0.90
CA THR A 146 -12.18 -8.71 0.39
C THR A 146 -13.37 -7.97 0.99
N ALA A 147 -13.35 -7.72 2.30
CA ALA A 147 -14.39 -6.94 2.96
C ALA A 147 -14.50 -5.52 2.37
N SER A 148 -13.37 -4.86 2.08
CA SER A 148 -13.37 -3.51 1.48
C SER A 148 -13.97 -3.49 0.07
N ALA A 149 -13.78 -4.57 -0.70
CA ALA A 149 -14.36 -4.68 -2.05
C ALA A 149 -15.87 -4.95 -2.03
N GLU A 150 -16.37 -5.66 -1.02
CA GLU A 150 -17.78 -6.07 -0.90
C GLU A 150 -18.62 -5.09 -0.08
N ALA A 151 -18.00 -4.36 0.86
CA ALA A 151 -18.69 -3.47 1.76
C ALA A 151 -19.13 -2.18 1.05
N ALA A 152 -20.35 -1.74 1.35
CA ALA A 152 -20.79 -0.37 1.10
C ALA A 152 -20.14 0.65 2.06
N GLY A 153 -19.16 0.20 2.85
CA GLY A 153 -18.58 0.89 3.97
C GLY A 153 -17.06 0.83 4.02
N SER A 154 -16.47 1.63 4.90
CA SER A 154 -15.03 1.69 5.09
C SER A 154 -14.55 0.60 6.05
N VAL A 155 -13.52 -0.14 5.64
CA VAL A 155 -12.91 -1.21 6.45
C VAL A 155 -11.65 -0.67 7.12
N THR A 156 -11.45 -1.04 8.39
CA THR A 156 -10.26 -0.62 9.17
C THR A 156 -9.54 -1.85 9.73
N LEU A 157 -8.24 -1.94 9.46
CA LEU A 157 -7.34 -2.86 10.12
C LEU A 157 -6.72 -2.16 11.33
N THR A 158 -6.87 -2.73 12.51
CA THR A 158 -6.44 -2.18 13.80
C THR A 158 -5.31 -3.02 14.37
N VAL A 159 -4.25 -2.35 14.82
CA VAL A 159 -3.10 -2.97 15.50
C VAL A 159 -2.78 -2.20 16.77
N VAL A 160 -2.20 -2.87 17.77
CA VAL A 160 -1.79 -2.18 19.01
C VAL A 160 -0.59 -1.28 18.72
N THR A 161 0.46 -1.83 18.11
CA THR A 161 1.68 -1.10 17.74
C THR A 161 2.09 -1.40 16.30
N LEU A 162 2.92 -0.53 15.73
CA LEU A 162 3.43 -0.73 14.36
C LEU A 162 4.30 -1.99 14.20
N SER A 163 5.03 -2.36 15.27
CA SER A 163 5.86 -3.57 15.32
C SER A 163 5.06 -4.86 15.23
N ASP A 164 3.77 -4.81 15.59
CA ASP A 164 2.88 -5.94 15.41
C ASP A 164 2.69 -6.19 13.93
N LEU A 165 2.54 -5.15 13.10
CA LEU A 165 2.29 -5.25 11.67
C LEU A 165 3.55 -5.62 10.85
N ALA A 166 4.70 -5.00 11.15
CA ALA A 166 5.93 -5.15 10.37
C ALA A 166 7.20 -5.02 11.21
N ARG A 167 8.26 -5.77 10.84
CA ARG A 167 9.55 -5.78 11.56
C ARG A 167 10.54 -4.75 11.05
N ASN A 168 10.39 -4.34 9.80
CA ASN A 168 11.29 -3.41 9.13
C ASN A 168 10.52 -2.50 8.17
N ALA A 169 11.20 -1.45 7.70
CA ALA A 169 10.61 -0.44 6.82
C ALA A 169 10.12 -1.03 5.48
N THR A 170 10.79 -2.05 4.94
CA THR A 170 10.41 -2.69 3.68
C THR A 170 9.09 -3.45 3.81
N GLU A 171 8.98 -4.31 4.83
CA GLU A 171 7.76 -5.07 5.15
C GLU A 171 6.60 -4.12 5.48
N LEU A 172 6.89 -3.05 6.22
CA LEU A 172 5.91 -2.02 6.54
C LEU A 172 5.39 -1.32 5.28
N ALA A 173 6.27 -0.97 4.36
CA ALA A 173 5.87 -0.29 3.14
C ALA A 173 5.11 -1.20 2.17
N GLU A 174 5.40 -2.49 2.15
CA GLU A 174 4.62 -3.48 1.39
C GLU A 174 3.20 -3.60 1.92
N VAL A 175 3.05 -3.73 3.24
CA VAL A 175 1.74 -3.75 3.89
C VAL A 175 1.00 -2.43 3.67
N ALA A 176 1.69 -1.30 3.81
CA ALA A 176 1.10 0.02 3.58
C ALA A 176 0.59 0.16 2.14
N THR A 177 1.35 -0.30 1.15
CA THR A 177 0.96 -0.29 -0.26
C THR A 177 -0.25 -1.19 -0.51
N ALA A 178 -0.28 -2.39 0.08
CA ALA A 178 -1.40 -3.32 -0.03
C ALA A 178 -2.70 -2.69 0.52
N LEU A 179 -2.65 -2.15 1.74
CA LEU A 179 -3.78 -1.48 2.39
C LEU A 179 -4.27 -0.27 1.58
N ALA A 180 -3.35 0.55 1.07
CA ALA A 180 -3.70 1.70 0.24
C ALA A 180 -4.38 1.27 -1.07
N THR A 181 -3.88 0.23 -1.73
CA THR A 181 -4.45 -0.30 -2.97
C THR A 181 -5.86 -0.86 -2.77
N SER A 182 -6.10 -1.52 -1.63
CA SER A 182 -7.42 -2.08 -1.28
C SER A 182 -8.36 -1.06 -0.62
N GLY A 183 -7.91 0.18 -0.38
CA GLY A 183 -8.67 1.21 0.31
C GLY A 183 -8.98 0.93 1.78
N VAL A 184 -8.20 0.05 2.41
CA VAL A 184 -8.37 -0.30 3.82
C VAL A 184 -7.64 0.73 4.68
N ARG A 185 -8.31 1.25 5.70
CA ARG A 185 -7.72 2.17 6.69
C ARG A 185 -6.89 1.40 7.71
N LEU A 186 -5.85 2.03 8.24
CA LEU A 186 -5.00 1.48 9.29
C LEU A 186 -5.17 2.27 10.58
N GLU A 187 -5.60 1.63 11.66
CA GLU A 187 -5.64 2.23 13.00
C GLU A 187 -4.52 1.65 13.85
N ILE A 188 -3.75 2.53 14.48
CA ILE A 188 -2.67 2.18 15.42
C ILE A 188 -3.08 2.71 16.79
N LEU A 189 -3.18 1.84 17.79
CA LEU A 189 -3.69 2.22 19.12
C LEU A 189 -2.63 2.89 20.00
N ASP A 190 -1.37 2.48 19.85
CA ASP A 190 -0.27 2.92 20.70
C ASP A 190 1.04 3.18 19.92
N GLY A 191 1.88 4.05 20.47
CA GLY A 191 3.16 4.45 19.90
C GLY A 191 3.13 5.80 19.16
N PRO A 192 4.28 6.20 18.56
CA PRO A 192 4.47 7.54 18.00
C PRO A 192 3.60 7.83 16.76
N LEU A 193 3.07 6.79 16.13
CA LEU A 193 2.18 6.88 14.97
C LEU A 193 0.75 6.46 15.32
N ALA A 194 0.38 6.48 16.60
CA ALA A 194 -0.98 6.19 17.03
C ALA A 194 -2.00 7.12 16.35
N GLY A 195 -3.15 6.57 15.98
CA GLY A 195 -4.21 7.25 15.25
C GLY A 195 -4.73 6.43 14.07
N LEU A 196 -5.78 6.98 13.44
CA LEU A 196 -6.39 6.43 12.25
C LEU A 196 -5.74 7.02 10.99
N HIS A 197 -5.23 6.15 10.13
CA HIS A 197 -4.58 6.47 8.88
C HIS A 197 -5.46 5.99 7.73
N ASP A 198 -5.95 6.94 6.94
CA ASP A 198 -6.85 6.65 5.83
C ASP A 198 -6.16 6.98 4.48
N PRO A 199 -6.02 5.99 3.58
CA PRO A 199 -5.37 6.17 2.28
C PRO A 199 -6.10 7.15 1.35
N HIS A 200 -7.38 7.46 1.58
CA HIS A 200 -8.20 8.34 0.74
C HIS A 200 -8.51 9.71 1.36
N SER A 201 -8.04 9.95 2.59
CA SER A 201 -8.31 11.18 3.34
C SER A 201 -7.33 12.33 3.01
N ARG A 202 -7.73 13.57 3.34
CA ARG A 202 -6.98 14.83 3.15
C ARG A 202 -5.53 14.78 3.72
N PRO A 203 -4.60 15.66 3.28
CA PRO A 203 -3.16 15.36 3.15
C PRO A 203 -2.39 15.00 4.43
N THR A 204 -2.89 15.33 5.62
CA THR A 204 -2.20 15.06 6.89
C THR A 204 -2.13 13.57 7.27
N THR A 205 -3.17 12.78 6.97
CA THR A 205 -3.24 11.32 7.23
C THR A 205 -2.76 10.49 6.04
N THR A 206 -2.73 11.07 4.84
CA THR A 206 -2.08 10.51 3.64
C THR A 206 -0.55 10.43 3.77
N THR A 207 0.06 11.20 4.68
CA THR A 207 1.52 11.34 4.78
C THR A 207 2.22 10.03 5.14
N LEU A 208 1.65 9.18 6.01
CA LEU A 208 2.30 7.92 6.39
C LEU A 208 2.36 6.91 5.25
N PHE A 209 1.23 6.64 4.60
CA PHE A 209 1.19 5.78 3.42
C PHE A 209 2.05 6.32 2.27
N SER A 210 2.06 7.64 2.08
CA SER A 210 2.86 8.29 1.03
C SER A 210 4.36 8.21 1.30
N VAL A 211 4.79 8.47 2.54
CA VAL A 211 6.21 8.41 2.92
C VAL A 211 6.72 6.97 2.90
N LEU A 212 5.95 6.03 3.44
CA LEU A 212 6.31 4.61 3.43
C LEU A 212 6.33 4.05 2.00
N GLY A 213 5.33 4.40 1.18
CA GLY A 213 5.31 4.05 -0.25
C GLY A 213 6.51 4.63 -1.01
N ALA A 214 6.87 5.89 -0.76
CA ALA A 214 8.03 6.53 -1.35
C ALA A 214 9.36 5.86 -0.94
N ALA A 215 9.50 5.47 0.32
CA ALA A 215 10.68 4.74 0.81
C ALA A 215 10.87 3.39 0.10
N ARG A 216 9.79 2.62 -0.11
CA ARG A 216 9.84 1.35 -0.86
C ARG A 216 10.28 1.53 -2.31
N MET A 217 9.78 2.58 -2.95
CA MET A 217 10.13 2.92 -4.33
C MET A 217 11.61 3.30 -4.44
N LEU A 218 12.14 4.05 -3.47
CA LEU A 218 13.56 4.38 -3.36
C LEU A 218 14.43 3.13 -3.15
N ASP A 219 14.04 2.23 -2.25
CA ASP A 219 14.77 0.98 -2.02
C ASP A 219 14.84 0.10 -3.29
N LEU A 220 13.74 0.01 -4.05
CA LEU A 220 13.74 -0.71 -5.34
C LEU A 220 14.64 -0.04 -6.37
N ALA A 221 14.58 1.28 -6.47
CA ALA A 221 15.42 2.04 -7.40
C ALA A 221 16.90 1.80 -7.09
N TYR A 222 17.27 1.88 -5.81
CA TYR A 222 18.63 1.67 -5.35
C TYR A 222 19.12 0.22 -5.52
N ALA A 223 18.27 -0.77 -5.26
CA ALA A 223 18.59 -2.18 -5.52
C ALA A 223 18.81 -2.45 -7.02
N ARG A 224 17.99 -1.88 -7.89
CA ARG A 224 18.15 -1.97 -9.35
C ARG A 224 19.46 -1.34 -9.81
N GLU A 225 19.79 -0.17 -9.28
CA GLU A 225 21.04 0.53 -9.58
C GLU A 225 22.26 -0.28 -9.16
N ARG A 226 22.27 -0.79 -7.93
CA ARG A 226 23.35 -1.66 -7.41
C ARG A 226 23.52 -2.92 -8.26
N ASN A 227 22.42 -3.59 -8.62
CA ASN A 227 22.48 -4.77 -9.47
C ASN A 227 23.02 -4.44 -10.87
N ALA A 228 22.64 -3.30 -11.43
CA ALA A 228 23.18 -2.85 -12.72
C ALA A 228 24.68 -2.53 -12.63
N ALA A 229 25.15 -1.94 -11.53
CA ALA A 229 26.56 -1.71 -11.27
C ALA A 229 27.34 -3.04 -11.10
N GLY A 230 26.77 -4.01 -10.38
CA GLY A 230 27.34 -5.35 -10.22
C GLY A 230 27.44 -6.10 -11.55
N ARG A 231 26.43 -6.01 -12.42
CA ARG A 231 26.49 -6.57 -13.78
C ARG A 231 27.62 -5.92 -14.60
N ARG A 232 27.72 -4.59 -14.60
CA ARG A 232 28.79 -3.87 -15.31
C ARG A 232 30.18 -4.27 -14.82
N ALA A 233 30.37 -4.43 -13.52
CA ALA A 233 31.63 -4.91 -12.94
C ALA A 233 31.94 -6.35 -13.34
N ALA A 234 30.96 -7.25 -13.27
CA ALA A 234 31.11 -8.64 -13.70
C ALA A 234 31.44 -8.75 -15.21
N GLU A 235 30.77 -7.95 -16.05
CA GLU A 235 31.07 -7.86 -17.49
C GLU A 235 32.48 -7.35 -17.75
N ALA A 236 32.94 -6.34 -17.01
CA ALA A 236 34.32 -5.82 -17.11
C ALA A 236 35.37 -6.88 -16.70
N GLU A 237 35.04 -7.75 -15.74
CA GLU A 237 35.84 -8.92 -15.36
C GLU A 237 35.67 -10.12 -16.32
N GLY A 238 34.90 -9.98 -17.41
CA GLY A 238 34.65 -11.02 -18.40
C GLY A 238 33.67 -12.11 -17.95
N ARG A 239 33.04 -11.96 -16.79
CA ARG A 239 31.98 -12.87 -16.32
C ARG A 239 30.68 -12.55 -17.05
N ARG A 240 30.31 -13.39 -18.01
CA ARG A 240 29.04 -13.26 -18.75
C ARG A 240 27.85 -13.72 -17.92
N SER A 241 26.88 -12.84 -17.72
CA SER A 241 25.59 -13.21 -17.13
C SER A 241 24.72 -13.94 -18.17
N GLY A 242 24.22 -15.13 -17.84
CA GLY A 242 23.33 -15.90 -18.71
C GLY A 242 23.44 -17.40 -18.47
N ARG A 243 22.54 -18.18 -19.11
CA ARG A 243 22.62 -19.65 -19.07
C ARG A 243 23.92 -20.09 -19.77
N PRO A 244 24.76 -20.93 -19.14
CA PRO A 244 25.93 -21.49 -19.79
C PRO A 244 25.58 -22.14 -21.13
N ARG A 245 26.43 -21.95 -22.15
CA ARG A 245 26.23 -22.56 -23.46
C ARG A 245 26.32 -24.08 -23.32
N VAL A 246 25.37 -24.79 -23.94
CA VAL A 246 25.32 -26.26 -23.95
C VAL A 246 26.33 -26.84 -24.94
N ILE A 247 26.56 -26.13 -26.05
CA ILE A 247 27.59 -26.46 -27.05
C ILE A 247 28.76 -25.51 -26.77
N ASP A 248 29.87 -26.07 -26.30
CA ASP A 248 31.13 -25.36 -26.12
C ASP A 248 31.89 -25.25 -27.46
N ASP A 249 33.02 -24.54 -27.45
CA ASP A 249 33.77 -24.27 -28.69
C ASP A 249 34.37 -25.55 -29.29
N ALA A 250 34.70 -26.55 -28.46
CA ALA A 250 35.21 -27.84 -28.92
C ALA A 250 34.12 -28.67 -29.60
N LEU A 251 32.94 -28.73 -29.00
CA LEU A 251 31.78 -29.43 -29.56
C LEU A 251 31.26 -28.73 -30.81
N LEU A 252 31.36 -27.39 -30.89
CA LEU A 252 31.08 -26.62 -32.11
C LEU A 252 32.06 -26.97 -33.23
N ALA A 253 33.36 -27.02 -32.95
CA ALA A 253 34.38 -27.40 -33.94
C ALA A 253 34.13 -28.82 -34.49
N GLN A 254 33.76 -29.76 -33.62
CA GLN A 254 33.38 -31.12 -34.03
C GLN A 254 32.11 -31.13 -34.89
N ALA A 255 31.10 -30.32 -34.54
CA ALA A 255 29.88 -30.19 -35.32
C ALA A 255 30.15 -29.61 -36.73
N ILE A 256 31.06 -28.64 -36.83
CA ILE A 256 31.47 -28.04 -38.10
C ILE A 256 32.22 -29.07 -38.96
N GLY A 257 33.20 -29.80 -38.40
CA GLY A 257 33.92 -30.83 -39.14
C GLY A 257 33.00 -31.90 -39.73
N LEU A 258 32.04 -32.40 -38.93
CA LEU A 258 31.05 -33.35 -39.40
C LEU A 258 30.13 -32.78 -40.49
N ARG A 259 29.80 -31.48 -40.42
CA ARG A 259 29.02 -30.80 -41.45
C ARG A 259 29.80 -30.67 -42.75
N ASP A 260 31.08 -30.34 -42.68
CA ASP A 260 31.96 -30.16 -43.84
C ASP A 260 32.24 -31.50 -44.54
N GLU A 261 32.21 -32.62 -43.79
CA GLU A 261 32.20 -34.00 -44.31
C GLU A 261 30.88 -34.39 -44.98
N GLY A 262 29.86 -33.52 -44.96
CA GLY A 262 28.54 -33.76 -45.57
C GLY A 262 27.56 -34.56 -44.71
N VAL A 263 27.83 -34.74 -43.42
CA VAL A 263 26.92 -35.45 -42.50
C VAL A 263 25.67 -34.60 -42.26
N PRO A 264 24.44 -35.15 -42.37
CA PRO A 264 23.23 -34.38 -42.11
C PRO A 264 23.09 -34.03 -40.62
N VAL A 265 22.66 -32.80 -40.34
CA VAL A 265 22.55 -32.22 -38.97
C VAL A 265 21.85 -33.11 -37.95
N PRO A 266 20.81 -33.89 -38.29
CA PRO A 266 20.22 -34.84 -37.34
C PRO A 266 21.16 -35.95 -36.87
N GLN A 267 22.04 -36.44 -37.75
CA GLN A 267 23.06 -37.42 -37.39
C GLN A 267 24.21 -36.76 -36.63
N ILE A 268 24.53 -35.50 -36.91
CA ILE A 268 25.51 -34.73 -36.13
C ILE A 268 25.06 -34.64 -34.67
N ALA A 269 23.81 -34.29 -34.40
CA ALA A 269 23.29 -34.17 -33.03
C ALA A 269 23.42 -35.47 -32.21
N GLN A 270 23.26 -36.63 -32.85
CA GLN A 270 23.40 -37.95 -32.20
C GLN A 270 24.86 -38.36 -31.98
N ARG A 271 25.81 -37.76 -32.71
CA ARG A 271 27.26 -38.06 -32.58
C ARG A 271 27.96 -37.17 -31.56
N LEU A 272 27.36 -36.02 -31.23
CA LEU A 272 27.89 -35.08 -30.25
C LEU A 272 27.46 -35.47 -28.83
N VAL A 273 28.35 -35.29 -27.86
CA VAL A 273 28.09 -35.51 -26.42
C VAL A 273 28.44 -34.26 -25.65
N ILE A 274 27.51 -33.78 -24.81
CA ILE A 274 27.70 -32.57 -24.01
C ILE A 274 28.73 -32.86 -22.91
N ALA A 275 29.77 -32.04 -22.83
CA ALA A 275 30.89 -32.26 -21.92
C ALA A 275 30.63 -31.77 -20.47
N SER A 276 29.79 -30.75 -20.26
CA SER A 276 29.62 -30.15 -18.93
C SER A 276 28.20 -29.61 -18.67
N GLY A 277 27.86 -29.45 -17.38
CA GLY A 277 26.59 -28.92 -16.91
C GLY A 277 25.52 -29.98 -16.66
N LYS A 278 24.26 -29.54 -16.54
CA LYS A 278 23.12 -30.40 -16.14
C LYS A 278 22.87 -31.58 -17.09
N HIS A 279 23.23 -31.44 -18.36
CA HIS A 279 23.02 -32.44 -19.41
C HIS A 279 24.33 -33.12 -19.85
N ALA A 280 25.35 -33.12 -18.99
CA ALA A 280 26.62 -33.77 -19.30
C ALA A 280 26.41 -35.27 -19.59
N GLY A 281 26.99 -35.76 -20.68
CA GLY A 281 26.79 -37.14 -21.16
C GLY A 281 25.57 -37.36 -22.03
N GLU A 282 24.69 -36.37 -22.20
CA GLU A 282 23.54 -36.42 -23.12
C GLU A 282 23.90 -35.86 -24.52
N HIS A 283 23.07 -36.19 -25.51
CA HIS A 283 23.16 -35.63 -26.86
C HIS A 283 22.47 -34.25 -26.94
N PRO A 284 23.07 -33.26 -27.61
CA PRO A 284 22.43 -31.96 -27.79
C PRO A 284 21.17 -32.06 -28.65
N SER A 285 20.17 -31.25 -28.32
CA SER A 285 18.96 -31.17 -29.15
C SER A 285 19.27 -30.68 -30.57
N LEU A 286 18.49 -31.13 -31.56
CA LEU A 286 18.59 -30.66 -32.96
C LEU A 286 18.61 -29.13 -33.04
N ALA A 287 17.70 -28.46 -32.34
CA ALA A 287 17.60 -27.01 -32.31
C ALA A 287 18.85 -26.33 -31.70
N SER A 288 19.53 -26.97 -30.76
CA SER A 288 20.80 -26.46 -30.23
C SER A 288 21.89 -26.50 -31.28
N VAL A 289 22.00 -27.60 -32.02
CA VAL A 289 23.00 -27.77 -33.11
C VAL A 289 22.73 -26.79 -34.24
N TYR A 290 21.48 -26.66 -34.71
CA TYR A 290 21.13 -25.67 -35.73
C TYR A 290 21.45 -24.24 -35.31
N ARG A 291 21.13 -23.84 -34.07
CA ARG A 291 21.46 -22.50 -33.57
C ARG A 291 22.96 -22.25 -33.47
N ALA A 292 23.73 -23.26 -33.06
CA ALA A 292 25.17 -23.15 -32.93
C ALA A 292 25.86 -23.00 -34.30
N LEU A 293 25.45 -23.80 -35.28
CA LEU A 293 25.94 -23.73 -36.66
C LEU A 293 25.54 -22.40 -37.33
N ALA A 294 24.28 -21.97 -37.18
CA ALA A 294 23.83 -20.69 -37.73
C ALA A 294 24.55 -19.49 -37.11
N ALA A 295 24.84 -19.54 -35.80
CA ALA A 295 25.61 -18.50 -35.14
C ALA A 295 27.07 -18.44 -35.65
N TYR A 296 27.67 -19.60 -35.94
CA TYR A 296 29.00 -19.67 -36.56
C TYR A 296 28.98 -19.07 -37.98
N ASP A 297 28.03 -19.51 -38.82
CA ASP A 297 27.92 -19.04 -40.21
C ASP A 297 27.68 -17.51 -40.28
N GLY A 298 26.91 -16.96 -39.33
CA GLY A 298 26.69 -15.52 -39.20
C GLY A 298 27.88 -14.71 -38.69
N THR A 299 28.88 -15.36 -38.06
CA THR A 299 30.15 -14.72 -37.67
C THR A 299 31.23 -14.83 -38.75
N THR A 300 31.08 -15.78 -39.68
CA THR A 300 31.99 -16.01 -40.80
C THR A 300 31.37 -15.54 -42.11
N GLU A 301 31.14 -14.25 -42.26
CA GLU A 301 30.74 -13.71 -43.56
C GLU A 301 31.92 -13.82 -44.56
N PRO A 302 31.73 -14.37 -45.78
CA PRO A 302 32.84 -14.79 -46.62
C PRO A 302 33.58 -13.62 -47.29
N LYS A 303 34.92 -13.71 -47.33
CA LYS A 303 35.79 -12.89 -48.18
C LYS A 303 35.38 -13.08 -49.65
N ARG A 304 34.74 -12.08 -50.27
CA ARG A 304 34.43 -12.09 -51.71
C ARG A 304 35.70 -12.38 -52.50
N VAL A 305 35.74 -13.52 -53.17
CA VAL A 305 36.69 -13.78 -54.25
C VAL A 305 36.18 -12.97 -55.44
N THR A 306 36.84 -11.85 -55.72
CA THR A 306 36.70 -11.13 -56.98
C THR A 306 37.30 -12.00 -58.08
N VAL A 307 36.48 -12.43 -59.03
CA VAL A 307 36.92 -12.97 -60.33
C VAL A 307 37.21 -11.79 -61.25
#